data_AF-A0A1G9ZWG0-F1
#
_entry.id   AF-A0A1G9ZWG0-F1
#
_cell.length_a   1.000
_cell.length_b   1.000
_cell.length_c   1.000
_cell.angle_alpha   90.00
_cell.angle_beta   90.00
_cell.angle_gamma   90.00
#
_symmetry.space_group_name_H-M   'P 1'
#
loop_
_entity.id
_entity.type
_entity.pdbx_description
1 polymer ?
#
loop_
_entity_poly.entity_id
_entity_poly.type
_entity_poly.pdbx_seq_one_letter_code
_entity_poly.pdbx_strand_id
1 'polypeptide(L)'
;MTKSGLTSLSLTRRSVLGAVGAALLLPLAACGTEGESMGEHIGSTPPTPGAAGAQNPLGSLAGAPSLSEEQYETLVEGVSAWVSRVWPLMGPVWPGVDYTRHRIVAMQVSEQFKATRAWVISTDGHRELQAEEYAGIEVPTSYGKVTFEGHPSITLNLGQAAASSAGPGAGEGEGAAMSASPSVSVDGASAATADLRDPATYAFALMTHELVHFYHQGEINVTASSSRDTPYPYQARPRTLRRMLLDRLRLAAVEPERRAEHLGHARHWLDTWKSEFPQEAQDIHHYDIVEGTARYIEYMALSVQADQPAEQLQARQAPLLKEESLDVSVDVESYAFGFVSGMLLDAVKPAWKNGFYATGKTLVELLLDDVAPVQEDVDPEISGKVDALIKESDEYTAPDIKQLDDAEADPSVAYLYVPKVGEIGYGGSFAYKDKVVLTTTILVLSGEGQNLQVLGAPAFTDADKESLTIPLVGAQHSYADGVLTVTGDVITGTVRADRTTENGREVFVVK
;
A
#
# COMPACT_ATOMS: atom_id res chain seq x y z
N MET A 1 55.20 -10.65 14.22
CA MET A 1 54.40 -11.71 13.58
C MET A 1 52.94 -11.31 13.73
N THR A 2 52.52 -10.38 12.87
CA THR A 2 51.67 -10.57 11.67
C THR A 2 50.18 -10.45 12.01
N LYS A 3 49.73 -9.18 12.05
CA LYS A 3 48.35 -8.79 11.80
C LYS A 3 48.00 -9.23 10.38
N SER A 4 47.02 -10.10 10.23
CA SER A 4 46.44 -10.42 8.93
C SER A 4 45.19 -9.56 8.75
N GLY A 5 45.19 -8.75 7.69
CA GLY A 5 44.10 -7.86 7.34
C GLY A 5 42.92 -8.65 6.77
N LEU A 6 41.72 -8.33 7.24
CA LEU A 6 40.49 -8.67 6.54
C LEU A 6 40.24 -7.59 5.49
N THR A 7 40.29 -8.04 4.26
CA THR A 7 39.88 -7.34 3.04
C THR A 7 38.48 -6.75 3.18
N SER A 8 38.37 -5.44 2.95
CA SER A 8 37.10 -4.73 2.82
C SER A 8 36.33 -5.27 1.60
N LEU A 9 35.22 -5.94 1.84
CA LEU A 9 34.22 -6.17 0.82
C LEU A 9 33.46 -4.84 0.63
N SER A 10 33.66 -4.24 -0.55
CA SER A 10 32.88 -3.10 -1.04
C SER A 10 31.45 -3.57 -1.29
N LEU A 11 30.56 -3.32 -0.34
CA LEU A 11 29.11 -3.46 -0.51
C LEU A 11 28.58 -2.22 -1.24
N THR A 12 28.03 -2.43 -2.43
CA THR A 12 27.27 -1.42 -3.17
C THR A 12 26.01 -1.09 -2.38
N ARG A 13 25.83 0.20 -2.05
CA ARG A 13 24.56 0.76 -1.56
C ARG A 13 23.45 0.40 -2.56
N ARG A 14 22.59 -0.56 -2.22
CA ARG A 14 21.34 -0.83 -2.93
C ARG A 14 20.18 -0.51 -2.00
N SER A 15 19.63 0.67 -2.27
CA SER A 15 18.23 1.08 -2.24
C SER A 15 17.27 0.37 -1.29
N VAL A 16 16.94 1.08 -0.21
CA VAL A 16 15.66 1.06 0.50
C VAL A 16 14.59 1.57 -0.49
N LEU A 17 13.77 0.69 -1.05
CA LEU A 17 12.53 0.98 -1.81
C LEU A 17 11.90 -0.38 -2.17
N GLY A 18 11.16 -0.96 -1.22
CA GLY A 18 10.59 -2.30 -1.38
C GLY A 18 9.47 -2.63 -0.40
N ALA A 19 8.70 -1.63 0.05
CA ALA A 19 7.58 -1.82 0.98
C ALA A 19 6.32 -1.02 0.58
N VAL A 20 6.24 -0.51 -0.66
CA VAL A 20 5.11 0.34 -1.09
C VAL A 20 3.89 -0.51 -1.51
N GLY A 21 4.07 -1.79 -1.85
CA GLY A 21 3.00 -2.62 -2.43
C GLY A 21 1.99 -3.28 -1.47
N ALA A 22 2.27 -3.38 -0.15
CA ALA A 22 1.42 -4.16 0.76
C ALA A 22 0.27 -3.35 1.40
N ALA A 23 0.37 -2.01 1.46
CA ALA A 23 -0.65 -1.16 2.09
C ALA A 23 -1.91 -0.95 1.23
N LEU A 24 -1.98 -1.55 0.03
CA LEU A 24 -3.16 -1.48 -0.86
C LEU A 24 -4.21 -2.57 -0.55
N LEU A 25 -4.08 -3.29 0.58
CA LEU A 25 -4.94 -4.42 0.92
C LEU A 25 -5.57 -4.28 2.33
N LEU A 26 -6.84 -3.81 2.35
CA LEU A 26 -7.93 -4.11 3.34
C LEU A 26 -8.12 -3.20 4.58
N PRO A 27 -9.35 -3.04 5.17
CA PRO A 27 -10.73 -3.14 4.63
C PRO A 27 -11.70 -1.97 5.00
N LEU A 28 -12.86 -1.91 4.34
CA LEU A 28 -14.09 -1.28 4.86
C LEU A 28 -15.34 -2.08 4.43
N ALA A 29 -16.17 -2.48 5.40
CA ALA A 29 -17.53 -2.97 5.18
C ALA A 29 -18.57 -1.89 5.57
N ALA A 30 -19.61 -1.74 4.76
CA ALA A 30 -20.57 -0.66 4.82
C ALA A 30 -21.75 -0.92 5.78
N CYS A 31 -22.19 0.15 6.45
CA CYS A 31 -23.46 0.21 7.17
C CYS A 31 -24.66 0.09 6.22
N GLY A 32 -25.50 -0.93 6.42
CA GLY A 32 -26.82 -1.04 5.82
C GLY A 32 -27.86 -0.22 6.60
N THR A 33 -28.64 0.57 5.86
CA THR A 33 -29.77 1.37 6.32
C THR A 33 -30.97 0.54 6.76
N GLU A 34 -31.57 0.90 7.90
CA GLU A 34 -32.80 0.34 8.45
C GLU A 34 -34.03 0.61 7.56
N GLY A 35 -34.85 -0.44 7.36
CA GLY A 35 -36.21 -0.34 6.86
C GLY A 35 -37.12 -1.26 7.67
N GLU A 36 -37.97 -0.67 8.50
CA GLU A 36 -38.96 -1.34 9.36
C GLU A 36 -39.98 -2.18 8.57
N SER A 37 -40.28 -3.38 9.07
CA SER A 37 -41.58 -4.04 8.87
C SER A 37 -41.79 -5.14 9.93
N MET A 38 -42.77 -4.89 10.81
CA MET A 38 -43.26 -5.81 11.85
C MET A 38 -43.88 -7.11 11.30
N GLY A 39 -43.70 -8.22 12.04
CA GLY A 39 -44.49 -9.46 11.90
C GLY A 39 -44.11 -10.53 12.93
N GLU A 40 -45.10 -11.02 13.68
CA GLU A 40 -45.02 -11.85 14.91
C GLU A 40 -44.61 -13.34 14.74
N HIS A 41 -44.00 -13.89 15.81
CA HIS A 41 -44.02 -15.28 16.36
C HIS A 41 -43.61 -16.48 15.45
N ILE A 42 -42.80 -17.49 15.84
CA ILE A 42 -42.82 -18.46 16.96
C ILE A 42 -41.40 -19.08 17.16
N GLY A 43 -41.12 -19.55 18.38
CA GLY A 43 -39.83 -20.00 18.91
C GLY A 43 -39.00 -21.08 18.18
N SER A 44 -37.68 -20.98 18.39
CA SER A 44 -36.70 -22.05 18.27
C SER A 44 -35.49 -21.74 19.18
N THR A 45 -34.95 -22.79 19.81
CA THR A 45 -33.77 -22.83 20.70
C THR A 45 -32.52 -22.21 20.07
N PRO A 46 -31.58 -21.65 20.87
CA PRO A 46 -30.40 -20.97 20.33
C PRO A 46 -29.44 -21.99 19.69
N PRO A 47 -28.99 -21.80 18.44
CA PRO A 47 -27.86 -22.52 17.93
C PRO A 47 -26.57 -21.95 18.53
N THR A 48 -25.68 -22.86 18.90
CA THR A 48 -24.28 -22.63 19.21
C THR A 48 -23.63 -21.69 18.19
N PRO A 49 -22.84 -20.67 18.59
CA PRO A 49 -22.12 -19.84 17.63
C PRO A 49 -21.05 -20.69 16.96
N GLY A 50 -21.38 -21.21 15.78
CA GLY A 50 -20.42 -21.81 14.86
C GLY A 50 -19.63 -20.70 14.20
N ALA A 51 -18.31 -20.78 14.30
CA ALA A 51 -17.34 -19.93 13.63
C ALA A 51 -17.45 -20.11 12.10
N ALA A 52 -18.44 -19.48 11.48
CA ALA A 52 -18.63 -19.39 10.04
C ALA A 52 -18.79 -17.91 9.70
N GLY A 53 -17.71 -17.30 9.19
CA GLY A 53 -17.69 -15.87 8.84
C GLY A 53 -16.31 -15.22 8.80
N ALA A 54 -15.22 -15.94 9.03
CA ALA A 54 -13.87 -15.39 8.90
C ALA A 54 -13.35 -15.63 7.48
N GLN A 55 -13.36 -14.60 6.62
CA GLN A 55 -12.57 -14.64 5.40
C GLN A 55 -11.09 -14.54 5.77
N ASN A 56 -10.30 -15.44 5.20
CA ASN A 56 -8.85 -15.47 5.35
C ASN A 56 -8.25 -14.39 4.41
N PRO A 57 -7.66 -13.29 4.92
CA PRO A 57 -7.02 -12.27 4.08
C PRO A 57 -5.82 -12.82 3.28
N LEU A 58 -5.37 -14.05 3.56
CA LEU A 58 -4.34 -14.76 2.81
C LEU A 58 -4.83 -15.34 1.47
N GLY A 59 -6.13 -15.36 1.21
CA GLY A 59 -6.68 -15.89 -0.04
C GLY A 59 -6.23 -15.14 -1.30
N SER A 60 -5.87 -13.86 -1.18
CA SER A 60 -5.42 -13.03 -2.31
C SER A 60 -3.92 -13.13 -2.61
N LEU A 61 -3.11 -13.58 -1.64
CA LEU A 61 -1.64 -13.61 -1.73
C LEU A 61 -1.05 -15.03 -1.76
N ALA A 62 -1.74 -16.03 -1.20
CA ALA A 62 -1.35 -17.44 -1.31
C ALA A 62 -1.74 -18.09 -2.67
N GLY A 63 -2.22 -17.27 -3.61
CA GLY A 63 -2.62 -17.65 -4.94
C GLY A 63 -3.55 -16.59 -5.49
N ALA A 64 -2.99 -15.50 -6.04
CA ALA A 64 -3.76 -14.57 -6.85
C ALA A 64 -4.64 -15.40 -7.82
N PRO A 65 -5.94 -15.10 -7.95
CA PRO A 65 -6.84 -15.93 -8.76
C PRO A 65 -6.20 -16.14 -10.12
N SER A 66 -6.06 -17.40 -10.54
CA SER A 66 -5.46 -17.72 -11.83
C SER A 66 -6.36 -17.15 -12.92
N LEU A 67 -5.99 -15.99 -13.46
CA LEU A 67 -6.66 -15.41 -14.62
C LEU A 67 -6.53 -16.40 -15.79
N SER A 68 -7.57 -16.48 -16.62
CA SER A 68 -7.45 -17.19 -17.89
C SER A 68 -6.44 -16.48 -18.81
N GLU A 69 -5.94 -17.18 -19.83
CA GLU A 69 -5.06 -16.57 -20.84
C GLU A 69 -5.72 -15.35 -21.50
N GLU A 70 -7.01 -15.44 -21.81
CA GLU A 70 -7.81 -14.34 -22.38
C GLU A 70 -7.91 -13.15 -21.42
N GLN A 71 -8.02 -13.39 -20.11
CA GLN A 71 -8.05 -12.32 -19.11
C GLN A 71 -6.70 -11.62 -18.97
N TYR A 72 -5.58 -12.35 -19.04
CA TYR A 72 -4.25 -11.73 -19.09
C TYR A 72 -4.09 -10.86 -20.33
N GLU A 73 -4.53 -11.34 -21.49
CA GLU A 73 -4.47 -10.58 -22.74
C GLU A 73 -5.34 -9.32 -22.68
N THR A 74 -6.58 -9.46 -22.22
CA THR A 74 -7.50 -8.31 -22.00
C THR A 74 -6.89 -7.28 -21.05
N LEU A 75 -6.22 -7.74 -19.98
CA LEU A 75 -5.56 -6.87 -19.01
C LEU A 75 -4.40 -6.10 -19.65
N VAL A 76 -3.55 -6.78 -20.40
CA VAL A 76 -2.43 -6.16 -21.14
C VAL A 76 -2.94 -5.16 -22.18
N GLU A 77 -4.01 -5.48 -22.91
CA GLU A 77 -4.65 -4.58 -23.85
C GLU A 77 -5.18 -3.32 -23.17
N GLY A 78 -5.89 -3.46 -22.05
CA GLY A 78 -6.40 -2.34 -21.26
C GLY A 78 -5.29 -1.43 -20.72
N VAL A 79 -4.21 -2.02 -20.17
CA VAL A 79 -3.04 -1.25 -19.71
C VAL A 79 -2.37 -0.54 -20.89
N SER A 80 -2.20 -1.22 -22.02
CA SER A 80 -1.64 -0.64 -23.24
C SER A 80 -2.48 0.54 -23.75
N ALA A 81 -3.81 0.45 -23.70
CA ALA A 81 -4.71 1.53 -24.11
C ALA A 81 -4.54 2.76 -23.20
N TRP A 82 -4.44 2.57 -21.89
CA TRP A 82 -4.13 3.65 -20.95
C TRP A 82 -2.77 4.29 -21.22
N VAL A 83 -1.71 3.48 -21.37
CA VAL A 83 -0.34 3.95 -21.61
C VAL A 83 -0.25 4.76 -22.90
N SER A 84 -0.72 4.22 -24.02
CA SER A 84 -0.68 4.90 -25.32
C SER A 84 -1.43 6.23 -25.32
N ARG A 85 -2.52 6.32 -24.57
CA ARG A 85 -3.33 7.55 -24.49
C ARG A 85 -2.74 8.59 -23.55
N VAL A 86 -2.29 8.18 -22.35
CA VAL A 86 -2.05 9.12 -21.24
C VAL A 86 -0.59 9.48 -21.09
N TRP A 87 0.34 8.54 -21.25
CA TRP A 87 1.77 8.83 -21.02
C TRP A 87 2.32 9.98 -21.88
N PRO A 88 1.90 10.18 -23.15
CA PRO A 88 2.27 11.36 -23.93
C PRO A 88 1.79 12.71 -23.35
N LEU A 89 0.81 12.70 -22.45
CA LEU A 89 0.19 13.88 -21.85
C LEU A 89 0.78 14.24 -20.47
N MET A 90 1.75 13.48 -19.98
CA MET A 90 2.25 13.64 -18.60
C MET A 90 3.23 14.80 -18.40
N GLY A 91 3.84 15.32 -19.48
CA GLY A 91 4.79 16.44 -19.39
C GLY A 91 4.21 17.71 -18.73
N PRO A 92 2.97 18.13 -19.07
CA PRO A 92 2.28 19.21 -18.37
C PRO A 92 1.82 18.88 -16.93
N VAL A 93 1.69 17.60 -16.57
CA VAL A 93 1.23 17.19 -15.23
C VAL A 93 2.31 17.46 -14.19
N TRP A 94 3.56 17.08 -14.46
CA TRP A 94 4.68 17.27 -13.55
C TRP A 94 5.97 17.68 -14.27
N PRO A 95 6.73 18.68 -13.77
CA PRO A 95 7.97 19.12 -14.42
C PRO A 95 8.99 17.99 -14.57
N GLY A 96 9.51 17.82 -15.78
CA GLY A 96 10.54 16.83 -16.08
C GLY A 96 10.03 15.40 -16.29
N VAL A 97 8.74 15.14 -16.07
CA VAL A 97 8.14 13.84 -16.37
C VAL A 97 8.02 13.65 -17.88
N ASP A 98 8.61 12.57 -18.37
CA ASP A 98 8.46 12.09 -19.75
C ASP A 98 8.28 10.57 -19.74
N TYR A 99 7.02 10.13 -19.70
CA TYR A 99 6.71 8.71 -19.64
C TYR A 99 6.81 8.00 -20.98
N THR A 100 6.93 8.74 -22.09
CA THR A 100 7.05 8.13 -23.45
C THR A 100 8.33 7.29 -23.60
N ARG A 101 9.32 7.56 -22.75
CA ARG A 101 10.62 6.88 -22.71
C ARG A 101 10.61 5.60 -21.88
N HIS A 102 9.55 5.33 -21.13
CA HIS A 102 9.44 4.18 -20.24
C HIS A 102 8.80 2.97 -20.94
N ARG A 103 8.99 1.78 -20.36
CA ARG A 103 8.31 0.55 -20.73
C ARG A 103 7.80 -0.16 -19.47
N ILE A 104 6.69 -0.87 -19.60
CA ILE A 104 6.24 -1.84 -18.59
C ILE A 104 6.59 -3.23 -19.12
N VAL A 105 7.29 -4.03 -18.33
CA VAL A 105 7.46 -5.48 -18.56
C VAL A 105 6.45 -6.18 -17.66
N ALA A 106 5.27 -6.44 -18.21
CA ALA A 106 4.17 -7.08 -17.51
C ALA A 106 4.32 -8.61 -17.57
N MET A 107 4.22 -9.29 -16.44
CA MET A 107 4.50 -10.72 -16.31
C MET A 107 3.30 -11.48 -15.76
N GLN A 108 3.03 -12.64 -16.38
CA GLN A 108 2.25 -13.69 -15.75
C GLN A 108 3.19 -14.52 -14.87
N VAL A 109 2.88 -14.61 -13.58
CA VAL A 109 3.71 -15.26 -12.57
C VAL A 109 3.02 -16.52 -12.06
N SER A 110 3.72 -17.65 -12.05
CA SER A 110 3.21 -18.90 -11.47
C SER A 110 3.27 -18.90 -9.95
N GLU A 111 2.60 -19.86 -9.31
CA GLU A 111 2.68 -20.10 -7.86
C GLU A 111 4.11 -20.34 -7.34
N GLN A 112 5.05 -20.72 -8.22
CA GLN A 112 6.46 -20.90 -7.87
C GLN A 112 7.30 -19.65 -8.12
N PHE A 113 6.66 -18.47 -8.25
CA PHE A 113 7.29 -17.18 -8.53
C PHE A 113 8.17 -17.21 -9.78
N LYS A 114 7.68 -17.84 -10.85
CA LYS A 114 8.34 -17.87 -12.16
C LYS A 114 7.48 -17.17 -13.19
N ALA A 115 8.09 -16.32 -14.02
CA ALA A 115 7.43 -15.77 -15.19
C ALA A 115 7.15 -16.89 -16.20
N THR A 116 5.89 -17.07 -16.59
CA THR A 116 5.47 -18.04 -17.61
C THR A 116 5.20 -17.38 -18.96
N ARG A 117 4.76 -16.12 -18.94
CA ARG A 117 4.58 -15.24 -20.10
C ARG A 117 4.93 -13.81 -19.68
N ALA A 118 5.36 -12.99 -20.64
CA ALA A 118 5.60 -11.58 -20.39
C ALA A 118 5.28 -10.74 -21.62
N TRP A 119 4.91 -9.49 -21.40
CA TRP A 119 4.62 -8.50 -22.44
C TRP A 119 5.43 -7.25 -22.16
N VAL A 120 5.85 -6.58 -23.22
CA VAL A 120 6.33 -5.20 -23.13
C VAL A 120 5.21 -4.27 -23.57
N ILE A 121 4.93 -3.24 -22.77
CA ILE A 121 3.92 -2.21 -23.02
C ILE A 121 4.62 -0.85 -23.09
N SER A 122 4.24 -0.04 -24.07
CA SER A 122 4.80 1.27 -24.36
C SER A 122 3.75 2.19 -24.98
N THR A 123 4.11 3.44 -25.26
CA THR A 123 3.23 4.36 -26.00
C THR A 123 2.91 3.88 -27.41
N ASP A 124 3.78 3.04 -27.99
CA ASP A 124 3.62 2.49 -29.34
C ASP A 124 2.71 1.25 -29.37
N GLY A 125 2.21 0.80 -28.20
CA GLY A 125 1.40 -0.40 -28.02
C GLY A 125 2.12 -1.46 -27.19
N HIS A 126 1.70 -2.70 -27.34
CA HIS A 126 2.27 -3.85 -26.63
C HIS A 126 2.62 -5.00 -27.57
N ARG A 127 3.51 -5.90 -27.10
CA ARG A 127 3.79 -7.19 -27.73
C ARG A 127 4.15 -8.22 -26.66
N GLU A 128 3.86 -9.48 -26.93
CA GLU A 128 4.38 -10.59 -26.13
C GLU A 128 5.89 -10.75 -26.36
N LEU A 129 6.61 -11.06 -25.29
CA LEU A 129 8.06 -11.29 -25.28
C LEU A 129 8.34 -12.78 -25.46
N GLN A 130 9.40 -13.09 -26.21
CA GLN A 130 9.97 -14.44 -26.23
C GLN A 130 10.64 -14.75 -24.89
N ALA A 131 10.70 -16.03 -24.51
CA ALA A 131 11.25 -16.47 -23.23
C ALA A 131 12.67 -15.94 -22.97
N GLU A 132 13.49 -15.86 -24.01
CA GLU A 132 14.87 -15.38 -23.93
C GLU A 132 14.96 -13.88 -23.63
N GLU A 133 13.93 -13.10 -23.98
CA GLU A 133 13.89 -11.65 -23.76
C GLU A 133 13.67 -11.28 -22.29
N TYR A 134 12.96 -12.14 -21.53
CA TYR A 134 12.68 -11.89 -20.12
C TYR A 134 13.36 -12.88 -19.16
N ALA A 135 14.10 -13.87 -19.65
CA ALA A 135 14.81 -14.86 -18.81
C ALA A 135 15.80 -14.25 -17.80
N GLY A 136 16.32 -13.05 -18.08
CA GLY A 136 17.25 -12.31 -17.20
C GLY A 136 16.58 -11.28 -16.31
N ILE A 137 15.26 -11.16 -16.34
CA ILE A 137 14.51 -10.17 -15.56
C ILE A 137 13.99 -10.84 -14.29
N GLU A 138 14.27 -10.20 -13.15
CA GLU A 138 13.75 -10.65 -11.86
C GLU A 138 12.22 -10.55 -11.83
N VAL A 139 11.57 -11.64 -11.41
CA VAL A 139 10.12 -11.70 -11.31
C VAL A 139 9.68 -10.86 -10.12
N PRO A 140 8.89 -9.79 -10.31
CA PRO A 140 8.41 -9.02 -9.18
C PRO A 140 7.30 -9.78 -8.45
N THR A 141 7.23 -9.60 -7.14
CA THR A 141 6.04 -9.91 -6.33
C THR A 141 4.84 -9.06 -6.77
N SER A 142 5.04 -7.76 -6.94
CA SER A 142 4.06 -6.77 -7.39
C SER A 142 4.64 -5.94 -8.54
N TYR A 143 5.76 -5.25 -8.30
CA TYR A 143 6.47 -4.47 -9.32
C TYR A 143 7.94 -4.29 -8.98
N GLY A 144 8.72 -3.80 -9.94
CA GLY A 144 10.16 -3.60 -9.72
C GLY A 144 10.80 -2.69 -10.75
N LYS A 145 11.89 -2.01 -10.36
CA LYS A 145 12.67 -1.17 -11.27
C LYS A 145 13.54 -2.04 -12.19
N VAL A 146 13.51 -1.78 -13.50
CA VAL A 146 14.34 -2.52 -14.47
C VAL A 146 14.82 -1.60 -15.61
N THR A 147 15.86 -2.03 -16.32
CA THR A 147 16.20 -1.47 -17.64
C THR A 147 15.86 -2.51 -18.69
N PHE A 148 15.03 -2.17 -19.68
CA PHE A 148 14.63 -3.08 -20.76
C PHE A 148 14.81 -2.41 -22.11
N GLU A 149 15.44 -3.08 -23.08
CA GLU A 149 15.76 -2.54 -24.42
C GLU A 149 16.51 -1.18 -24.39
N GLY A 150 17.30 -0.93 -23.34
CA GLY A 150 18.01 0.35 -23.16
C GLY A 150 17.14 1.49 -22.60
N HIS A 151 15.88 1.22 -22.26
CA HIS A 151 14.95 2.16 -21.65
C HIS A 151 14.85 1.96 -20.13
N PRO A 152 14.72 3.05 -19.34
CA PRO A 152 14.30 2.97 -17.95
C PRO A 152 12.87 2.44 -17.89
N SER A 153 12.66 1.35 -17.17
CA SER A 153 11.43 0.57 -17.23
C SER A 153 10.99 0.09 -15.85
N ILE A 154 9.81 -0.53 -15.81
CA ILE A 154 9.21 -1.12 -14.61
C ILE A 154 8.68 -2.52 -14.93
N THR A 155 8.85 -3.48 -14.02
CA THR A 155 8.20 -4.79 -14.09
C THR A 155 6.89 -4.77 -13.32
N LEU A 156 5.92 -5.59 -13.75
CA LEU A 156 4.61 -5.71 -13.13
C LEU A 156 4.19 -7.18 -13.05
N ASN A 157 3.73 -7.63 -11.89
CA ASN A 157 3.02 -8.90 -11.74
C ASN A 157 1.52 -8.68 -12.01
N LEU A 158 1.05 -9.20 -13.14
CA LEU A 158 -0.33 -9.00 -13.60
C LEU A 158 -1.36 -9.68 -12.68
N GLY A 159 -1.05 -10.87 -12.17
CA GLY A 159 -1.94 -11.59 -11.26
C GLY A 159 -2.13 -10.82 -9.95
N GLN A 160 -1.04 -10.27 -9.41
CA GLN A 160 -1.09 -9.46 -8.20
C GLN A 160 -1.87 -8.15 -8.40
N ALA A 161 -1.67 -7.48 -9.52
CA ALA A 161 -2.41 -6.26 -9.84
C ALA A 161 -3.93 -6.52 -9.93
N ALA A 162 -4.33 -7.61 -10.58
CA ALA A 162 -5.73 -7.99 -10.68
C ALA A 162 -6.34 -8.44 -9.35
N ALA A 163 -5.57 -9.13 -8.50
CA ALA A 163 -6.01 -9.48 -7.15
C ALA A 163 -6.23 -8.22 -6.29
N SER A 164 -5.37 -7.21 -6.45
CA SER A 164 -5.41 -5.98 -5.66
C SER A 164 -6.54 -5.02 -6.10
N SER A 165 -6.93 -5.04 -7.39
CA SER A 165 -7.99 -4.16 -7.89
C SER A 165 -9.38 -4.52 -7.38
N ALA A 166 -9.63 -5.79 -7.01
CA ALA A 166 -10.92 -6.21 -6.47
C ALA A 166 -11.27 -5.51 -5.15
N GLY A 167 -10.29 -4.87 -4.52
CA GLY A 167 -10.43 -4.17 -3.26
C GLY A 167 -10.79 -5.11 -2.10
N PRO A 168 -10.88 -4.55 -0.90
CA PRO A 168 -11.40 -5.26 0.26
C PRO A 168 -12.92 -5.35 0.18
N GLY A 169 -13.51 -6.54 0.27
CA GLY A 169 -14.96 -6.69 0.47
C GLY A 169 -15.81 -6.98 -0.78
N ALA A 170 -15.22 -7.25 -1.95
CA ALA A 170 -15.98 -7.71 -3.12
C ALA A 170 -16.68 -9.09 -2.95
N GLY A 171 -16.55 -9.72 -1.78
CA GLY A 171 -17.20 -10.98 -1.42
C GLY A 171 -18.37 -10.88 -0.42
N GLU A 172 -18.82 -9.69 -0.04
CA GLU A 172 -19.87 -9.52 1.00
C GLU A 172 -21.31 -9.45 0.49
N GLY A 173 -21.53 -9.48 -0.84
CA GLY A 173 -22.88 -9.61 -1.38
C GLY A 173 -23.40 -11.04 -1.18
N GLU A 174 -24.47 -11.20 -0.39
CA GLU A 174 -25.20 -12.47 -0.22
C GLU A 174 -25.40 -13.17 -1.59
N GLY A 175 -24.59 -14.18 -1.87
CA GLY A 175 -24.67 -15.01 -3.09
C GLY A 175 -23.65 -14.75 -4.20
N ALA A 176 -22.71 -13.80 -4.07
CA ALA A 176 -21.61 -13.67 -5.02
C ALA A 176 -20.49 -14.66 -4.65
N ALA A 177 -20.33 -15.70 -5.46
CA ALA A 177 -19.34 -16.74 -5.24
C ALA A 177 -17.92 -16.16 -5.11
N MET A 178 -17.14 -16.68 -4.17
CA MET A 178 -15.66 -16.54 -4.06
C MET A 178 -14.88 -17.06 -5.31
N SER A 179 -15.57 -17.22 -6.44
CA SER A 179 -15.08 -17.74 -7.71
C SER A 179 -15.36 -16.78 -8.88
N ALA A 180 -15.84 -15.57 -8.63
CA ALA A 180 -15.99 -14.59 -9.70
C ALA A 180 -14.60 -14.06 -10.06
N SER A 181 -14.02 -14.59 -11.15
CA SER A 181 -12.82 -14.00 -11.73
C SER A 181 -13.04 -12.49 -11.95
N PRO A 182 -12.04 -11.64 -11.69
CA PRO A 182 -12.22 -10.20 -11.84
C PRO A 182 -12.69 -9.87 -13.27
N SER A 183 -13.69 -8.99 -13.39
CA SER A 183 -14.14 -8.50 -14.68
C SER A 183 -13.07 -7.56 -15.24
N VAL A 184 -12.30 -8.04 -16.22
CA VAL A 184 -11.30 -7.25 -16.93
C VAL A 184 -11.97 -6.61 -18.14
N SER A 185 -11.76 -5.30 -18.35
CA SER A 185 -12.29 -4.59 -19.52
C SER A 185 -11.19 -3.87 -20.29
N VAL A 186 -11.22 -3.98 -21.63
CA VAL A 186 -10.35 -3.17 -22.51
C VAL A 186 -10.80 -1.69 -22.53
N ASP A 187 -12.08 -1.44 -22.25
CA ASP A 187 -12.69 -0.11 -22.37
C ASP A 187 -12.45 0.79 -21.15
N GLY A 188 -11.79 0.29 -20.09
CA GLY A 188 -11.49 1.05 -18.88
C GLY A 188 -10.77 2.37 -19.18
N ALA A 189 -9.87 2.36 -20.16
CA ALA A 189 -9.27 3.58 -20.67
C ALA A 189 -10.33 4.54 -21.21
N SER A 190 -11.19 4.12 -22.12
CA SER A 190 -12.17 4.97 -22.81
C SER A 190 -13.32 5.47 -21.92
N ALA A 191 -13.46 4.97 -20.69
CA ALA A 191 -14.51 5.37 -19.78
C ALA A 191 -14.43 6.86 -19.37
N ALA A 192 -15.60 7.45 -19.12
CA ALA A 192 -15.70 8.83 -18.67
C ALA A 192 -15.04 9.03 -17.29
N THR A 193 -15.18 8.04 -16.42
CA THR A 193 -14.57 7.97 -15.09
C THR A 193 -13.66 6.75 -15.02
N ALA A 194 -12.46 6.89 -14.47
CA ALA A 194 -11.58 5.76 -14.21
C ALA A 194 -12.19 4.90 -13.09
N ASP A 195 -12.23 3.58 -13.27
CA ASP A 195 -12.69 2.65 -12.24
C ASP A 195 -11.48 1.87 -11.72
N LEU A 196 -11.01 2.18 -10.50
CA LEU A 196 -9.87 1.47 -9.89
C LEU A 196 -10.17 0.01 -9.56
N ARG A 197 -11.43 -0.44 -9.69
CA ARG A 197 -11.78 -1.87 -9.56
C ARG A 197 -11.49 -2.67 -10.82
N ASP A 198 -11.37 -2.00 -11.97
CA ASP A 198 -10.90 -2.61 -13.20
C ASP A 198 -9.39 -2.89 -13.09
N PRO A 199 -8.95 -4.16 -13.21
CA PRO A 199 -7.55 -4.55 -13.10
C PRO A 199 -6.60 -3.75 -14.01
N ALA A 200 -7.03 -3.38 -15.22
CA ALA A 200 -6.19 -2.65 -16.16
C ALA A 200 -5.99 -1.19 -15.74
N THR A 201 -7.06 -0.56 -15.27
CA THR A 201 -7.01 0.80 -14.72
C THR A 201 -6.16 0.85 -13.45
N TYR A 202 -6.31 -0.12 -12.53
CA TYR A 202 -5.48 -0.23 -11.34
C TYR A 202 -4.00 -0.44 -11.69
N ALA A 203 -3.69 -1.40 -12.58
CA ALA A 203 -2.32 -1.66 -13.01
C ALA A 203 -1.68 -0.42 -13.65
N PHE A 204 -2.41 0.30 -14.50
CA PHE A 204 -1.94 1.55 -15.06
C PHE A 204 -1.67 2.61 -13.99
N ALA A 205 -2.59 2.79 -13.03
CA ALA A 205 -2.44 3.74 -11.93
C ALA A 205 -1.20 3.41 -11.10
N LEU A 206 -1.05 2.14 -10.68
CA LEU A 206 0.10 1.66 -9.93
C LEU A 206 1.41 1.89 -10.69
N MET A 207 1.51 1.54 -11.98
CA MET A 207 2.74 1.78 -12.74
C MET A 207 3.07 3.26 -12.91
N THR A 208 2.04 4.10 -13.11
CA THR A 208 2.20 5.56 -13.19
C THR A 208 2.71 6.13 -11.87
N HIS A 209 2.22 5.61 -10.75
CA HIS A 209 2.62 5.95 -9.39
C HIS A 209 4.10 5.57 -9.14
N GLU A 210 4.45 4.31 -9.34
CA GLU A 210 5.79 3.78 -9.04
C GLU A 210 6.89 4.37 -9.93
N LEU A 211 6.56 4.76 -11.16
CA LEU A 211 7.49 5.50 -12.02
C LEU A 211 7.94 6.82 -11.36
N VAL A 212 7.09 7.47 -10.55
CA VAL A 212 7.46 8.68 -9.81
C VAL A 212 8.61 8.36 -8.86
N HIS A 213 8.45 7.36 -8.00
CA HIS A 213 9.46 6.96 -7.03
C HIS A 213 10.76 6.52 -7.70
N PHE A 214 10.68 5.78 -8.81
CA PHE A 214 11.87 5.25 -9.47
C PHE A 214 12.66 6.28 -10.28
N TYR A 215 12.00 7.29 -10.85
CA TYR A 215 12.61 8.12 -11.89
C TYR A 215 12.36 9.63 -11.77
N HIS A 216 11.30 10.09 -11.10
CA HIS A 216 10.86 11.50 -11.16
C HIS A 216 10.78 12.23 -9.82
N GLN A 217 11.06 11.51 -8.73
CA GLN A 217 11.07 12.07 -7.38
C GLN A 217 12.41 12.74 -7.00
N GLY A 218 13.47 12.52 -7.79
CA GLY A 218 14.79 13.12 -7.58
C GLY A 218 15.46 12.73 -6.25
N GLU A 219 16.54 13.43 -5.89
CA GLU A 219 17.15 13.34 -4.56
C GLU A 219 16.39 14.27 -3.60
N ILE A 220 15.24 13.83 -3.07
CA ILE A 220 14.59 14.56 -1.98
C ILE A 220 15.60 14.62 -0.82
N ASN A 221 16.00 15.83 -0.46
CA ASN A 221 16.93 16.06 0.63
C ASN A 221 16.18 15.98 1.96
N VAL A 222 15.90 14.76 2.42
CA VAL A 222 15.23 14.52 3.70
C VAL A 222 16.28 14.27 4.78
N THR A 223 16.36 15.18 5.73
CA THR A 223 17.24 15.06 6.91
C THR A 223 16.51 14.52 8.14
N ALA A 224 15.23 14.15 8.03
CA ALA A 224 14.41 13.67 9.14
C ALA A 224 14.19 12.15 9.04
N SER A 225 14.28 11.45 10.18
CA SER A 225 13.77 10.10 10.34
C SER A 225 12.26 10.13 10.10
N SER A 226 11.81 9.59 8.97
CA SER A 226 10.38 9.43 8.70
C SER A 226 9.95 8.01 9.03
N SER A 227 8.75 7.89 9.58
CA SER A 227 8.07 6.61 9.74
C SER A 227 6.69 6.67 9.12
N ARG A 228 6.30 5.56 8.50
CA ARG A 228 4.95 5.29 8.02
C ARG A 228 4.17 4.37 8.96
N ASP A 229 4.74 4.02 10.10
CA ASP A 229 4.10 3.10 11.04
C ASP A 229 3.03 3.84 11.84
N THR A 230 1.87 3.21 11.97
CA THR A 230 0.77 3.78 12.73
C THR A 230 1.02 3.58 14.23
N PRO A 231 0.97 4.64 15.07
CA PRO A 231 1.10 4.48 16.51
C PRO A 231 -0.01 3.56 17.07
N TYR A 232 0.37 2.55 17.86
CA TYR A 232 -0.56 1.69 18.57
C TYR A 232 -0.38 1.80 20.10
N PRO A 233 -1.46 1.86 20.91
CA PRO A 233 -2.88 1.83 20.52
C PRO A 233 -3.29 3.05 19.70
N TYR A 234 -4.30 2.88 18.85
CA TYR A 234 -4.81 3.93 17.99
C TYR A 234 -5.23 5.17 18.80
N GLN A 235 -4.94 6.36 18.27
CA GLN A 235 -5.26 7.63 18.91
C GLN A 235 -6.34 8.38 18.12
N ALA A 236 -7.54 8.51 18.67
CA ALA A 236 -8.67 9.16 17.98
C ALA A 236 -8.42 10.64 17.63
N ARG A 237 -7.75 11.39 18.50
CA ARG A 237 -7.55 12.84 18.34
C ARG A 237 -6.75 13.21 17.08
N PRO A 238 -5.53 12.71 16.83
CA PRO A 238 -4.78 13.06 15.62
C PRO A 238 -5.51 12.64 14.34
N ARG A 239 -6.14 11.46 14.34
CA ARG A 239 -6.96 10.97 13.20
C ARG A 239 -8.14 11.90 12.92
N THR A 240 -8.85 12.33 13.97
CA THR A 240 -9.97 13.29 13.85
C THR A 240 -9.48 14.61 13.25
N LEU A 241 -8.36 15.16 13.73
CA LEU A 241 -7.82 16.42 13.21
C LEU A 241 -7.41 16.33 11.74
N ARG A 242 -6.74 15.23 11.35
CA ARG A 242 -6.40 14.98 9.94
C ARG A 242 -7.66 14.75 9.10
N ARG A 243 -8.70 14.11 9.64
CA ARG A 243 -9.97 13.92 8.92
C ARG A 243 -10.74 15.23 8.71
N MET A 244 -10.76 16.12 9.72
CA MET A 244 -11.31 17.47 9.59
C MET A 244 -10.54 18.27 8.53
N LEU A 245 -9.20 18.23 8.57
CA LEU A 245 -8.35 18.86 7.56
C LEU A 245 -8.69 18.37 6.15
N LEU A 246 -8.75 17.05 5.95
CA LEU A 246 -9.04 16.46 4.64
C LEU A 246 -10.44 16.79 4.13
N ASP A 247 -11.44 16.74 5.00
CA ASP A 247 -12.82 17.10 4.66
C ASP A 247 -12.90 18.54 4.15
N ARG A 248 -12.27 19.48 4.85
CA ARG A 248 -12.23 20.89 4.42
C ARG A 248 -11.46 21.09 3.12
N LEU A 249 -10.40 20.33 2.86
CA LEU A 249 -9.72 20.35 1.55
C LEU A 249 -10.64 19.81 0.44
N ARG A 250 -11.38 18.72 0.69
CA ARG A 250 -12.34 18.17 -0.28
C ARG A 250 -13.46 19.17 -0.58
N LEU A 251 -14.02 19.82 0.44
CA LEU A 251 -15.01 20.89 0.27
C LEU A 251 -14.43 22.08 -0.51
N ALA A 252 -13.20 22.51 -0.21
CA ALA A 252 -12.52 23.57 -0.97
C ALA A 252 -12.35 23.23 -2.47
N ALA A 253 -12.22 21.94 -2.80
CA ALA A 253 -12.07 21.47 -4.17
C ALA A 253 -13.40 21.46 -4.94
N VAL A 254 -14.51 21.13 -4.27
CA VAL A 254 -15.84 20.98 -4.91
C VAL A 254 -16.76 22.21 -4.76
N GLU A 255 -16.48 23.12 -3.83
CA GLU A 255 -17.23 24.38 -3.60
C GLU A 255 -16.32 25.61 -3.90
N PRO A 256 -16.06 25.94 -5.18
CA PRO A 256 -15.14 27.01 -5.56
C PRO A 256 -15.52 28.39 -4.98
N GLU A 257 -16.81 28.66 -4.78
CA GLU A 257 -17.34 29.89 -4.22
C GLU A 257 -17.07 30.06 -2.71
N ARG A 258 -16.88 28.95 -1.98
CA ARG A 258 -16.52 28.94 -0.55
C ARG A 258 -15.09 28.48 -0.30
N ARG A 259 -14.29 28.28 -1.35
CA ARG A 259 -12.93 27.77 -1.27
C ARG A 259 -12.06 28.50 -0.23
N ALA A 260 -12.09 29.83 -0.19
CA ALA A 260 -11.28 30.59 0.75
C ALA A 260 -11.65 30.34 2.22
N GLU A 261 -12.94 30.16 2.51
CA GLU A 261 -13.44 29.81 3.84
C GLU A 261 -12.98 28.40 4.22
N HIS A 262 -13.19 27.43 3.33
CA HIS A 262 -12.78 26.04 3.53
C HIS A 262 -11.27 25.87 3.72
N LEU A 263 -10.46 26.60 2.94
CA LEU A 263 -9.00 26.62 3.14
C LEU A 263 -8.62 27.25 4.48
N GLY A 264 -9.37 28.25 4.96
CA GLY A 264 -9.20 28.83 6.29
C GLY A 264 -9.43 27.81 7.41
N HIS A 265 -10.48 27.00 7.31
CA HIS A 265 -10.74 25.90 8.24
C HIS A 265 -9.67 24.81 8.14
N ALA A 266 -9.27 24.43 6.93
CA ALA A 266 -8.16 23.51 6.71
C ALA A 266 -6.87 24.01 7.39
N ARG A 267 -6.55 25.30 7.27
CA ARG A 267 -5.39 25.89 7.96
C ARG A 267 -5.49 25.74 9.47
N HIS A 268 -6.65 26.01 10.06
CA HIS A 268 -6.87 25.83 11.49
C HIS A 268 -6.60 24.39 11.94
N TRP A 269 -7.07 23.39 11.18
CA TRP A 269 -6.85 21.98 11.52
C TRP A 269 -5.41 21.51 11.33
N LEU A 270 -4.73 21.98 10.28
CA LEU A 270 -3.29 21.74 10.09
C LEU A 270 -2.48 22.29 11.27
N ASP A 271 -2.72 23.55 11.66
CA ASP A 271 -2.02 24.19 12.78
C ASP A 271 -2.28 23.48 14.11
N THR A 272 -3.54 23.08 14.35
CA THR A 272 -3.95 22.36 15.55
C THR A 272 -3.27 20.98 15.63
N TRP A 273 -3.30 20.20 14.55
CA TRP A 273 -2.65 18.89 14.51
C TRP A 273 -1.14 18.99 14.71
N LYS A 274 -0.46 19.89 14.00
CA LYS A 274 0.99 20.06 14.15
C LYS A 274 1.39 20.57 15.53
N SER A 275 0.54 21.35 16.19
CA SER A 275 0.79 21.84 17.55
C SER A 275 0.54 20.78 18.62
N GLU A 276 -0.52 19.97 18.48
CA GLU A 276 -0.87 18.92 19.45
C GLU A 276 -0.03 17.64 19.27
N PHE A 277 0.35 17.31 18.03
CA PHE A 277 1.05 16.08 17.64
C PHE A 277 2.30 16.35 16.78
N PRO A 278 3.28 17.13 17.27
CA PRO A 278 4.45 17.53 16.48
C PRO A 278 5.32 16.34 16.03
N GLN A 279 5.40 15.28 16.84
CA GLN A 279 6.17 14.09 16.50
C GLN A 279 5.53 13.32 15.34
N GLU A 280 4.22 13.06 15.38
CA GLU A 280 3.52 12.40 14.28
C GLU A 280 3.62 13.23 12.99
N ALA A 281 3.48 14.56 13.09
CA ALA A 281 3.67 15.45 11.96
C ALA A 281 5.08 15.38 11.37
N GLN A 282 6.11 15.21 12.21
CA GLN A 282 7.49 15.02 11.76
C GLN A 282 7.70 13.64 11.13
N ASP A 283 7.14 12.59 11.73
CA ASP A 283 7.33 11.20 11.30
C ASP A 283 6.71 10.97 9.92
N ILE A 284 5.49 11.47 9.68
CA ILE A 284 4.80 11.30 8.40
C ILE A 284 5.21 12.31 7.32
N HIS A 285 5.95 13.37 7.67
CA HIS A 285 6.27 14.50 6.79
C HIS A 285 6.84 14.09 5.43
N HIS A 286 7.81 13.16 5.44
CA HIS A 286 8.41 12.67 4.20
C HIS A 286 7.40 11.90 3.36
N TYR A 287 6.59 11.07 4.00
CA TYR A 287 5.59 10.25 3.33
C TYR A 287 4.49 11.13 2.70
N ASP A 288 4.03 12.17 3.40
CA ASP A 288 3.11 13.19 2.88
C ASP A 288 3.68 13.92 1.63
N ILE A 289 5.01 14.05 1.51
CA ILE A 289 5.66 14.59 0.30
C ILE A 289 5.72 13.53 -0.80
N VAL A 290 6.25 12.35 -0.49
CA VAL A 290 6.59 11.29 -1.44
C VAL A 290 5.34 10.67 -2.06
N GLU A 291 4.51 10.05 -1.22
CA GLU A 291 3.29 9.40 -1.69
C GLU A 291 2.25 10.43 -2.11
N GLY A 292 2.20 11.57 -1.41
CA GLY A 292 1.28 12.63 -1.78
C GLY A 292 1.53 13.15 -3.20
N THR A 293 2.80 13.31 -3.60
CA THR A 293 3.16 13.69 -4.96
C THR A 293 2.88 12.58 -5.96
N ALA A 294 3.23 11.34 -5.62
CA ALA A 294 2.98 10.19 -6.50
C ALA A 294 1.48 9.98 -6.74
N ARG A 295 0.63 10.08 -5.71
CA ARG A 295 -0.83 10.02 -5.82
C ARG A 295 -1.40 11.16 -6.65
N TYR A 296 -0.90 12.38 -6.47
CA TYR A 296 -1.30 13.50 -7.32
C TYR A 296 -1.03 13.19 -8.81
N ILE A 297 0.18 12.73 -9.15
CA ILE A 297 0.55 12.41 -10.54
C ILE A 297 -0.30 11.25 -11.08
N GLU A 298 -0.51 10.20 -10.28
CA GLU A 298 -1.34 9.04 -10.60
C GLU A 298 -2.78 9.45 -10.95
N TYR A 299 -3.47 10.17 -10.06
CA TYR A 299 -4.87 10.53 -10.28
C TYR A 299 -5.02 11.62 -11.34
N MET A 300 -4.01 12.48 -11.52
CA MET A 300 -3.95 13.34 -12.69
C MET A 300 -3.86 12.53 -13.98
N ALA A 301 -3.04 11.47 -14.03
CA ALA A 301 -2.95 10.59 -15.20
C ALA A 301 -4.30 9.92 -15.51
N LEU A 302 -5.05 9.49 -14.48
CA LEU A 302 -6.40 8.93 -14.65
C LEU A 302 -7.40 9.96 -15.19
N SER A 303 -7.14 11.26 -15.01
CA SER A 303 -8.06 12.34 -15.34
C SER A 303 -7.76 13.06 -16.66
N VAL A 304 -6.51 13.07 -17.14
CA VAL A 304 -6.09 13.86 -18.31
C VAL A 304 -6.51 13.24 -19.65
N GLN A 305 -6.87 14.11 -20.61
CA GLN A 305 -7.09 13.81 -22.03
C GLN A 305 -6.51 14.94 -22.87
N ALA A 306 -6.20 14.62 -24.13
CA ALA A 306 -5.78 15.60 -25.11
C ALA A 306 -6.88 16.64 -25.34
N ASP A 307 -6.48 17.92 -25.42
CA ASP A 307 -7.35 19.07 -25.72
C ASP A 307 -8.58 19.24 -24.81
N GLN A 308 -8.58 18.63 -23.62
CA GLN A 308 -9.74 18.72 -22.72
C GLN A 308 -9.85 20.10 -22.05
N PRO A 309 -11.06 20.69 -21.95
CA PRO A 309 -11.28 21.89 -21.17
C PRO A 309 -11.18 21.62 -19.66
N ALA A 310 -10.91 22.67 -18.88
CA ALA A 310 -10.75 22.58 -17.42
C ALA A 310 -11.97 21.99 -16.71
N GLU A 311 -13.19 22.29 -17.18
CA GLU A 311 -14.43 21.73 -16.63
C GLU A 311 -14.49 20.21 -16.80
N GLN A 312 -14.04 19.70 -17.94
CA GLN A 312 -13.98 18.25 -18.18
C GLN A 312 -12.92 17.59 -17.29
N LEU A 313 -11.74 18.23 -17.12
CA LEU A 313 -10.73 17.74 -16.18
C LEU A 313 -11.31 17.62 -14.76
N GLN A 314 -11.98 18.67 -14.29
CA GLN A 314 -12.59 18.71 -12.96
C GLN A 314 -13.68 17.63 -12.80
N ALA A 315 -14.52 17.43 -13.83
CA ALA A 315 -15.55 16.41 -13.81
C ALA A 315 -14.97 14.98 -13.69
N ARG A 316 -13.78 14.73 -14.26
CA ARG A 316 -13.10 13.43 -14.16
C ARG A 316 -12.36 13.24 -12.84
N GLN A 317 -11.91 14.32 -12.21
CA GLN A 317 -11.28 14.30 -10.90
C GLN A 317 -12.29 14.14 -9.75
N ALA A 318 -13.51 14.65 -9.91
CA ALA A 318 -14.51 14.71 -8.84
C ALA A 318 -14.89 13.33 -8.23
N PRO A 319 -15.03 12.23 -9.01
CA PRO A 319 -15.23 10.90 -8.44
C PRO A 319 -14.03 10.41 -7.63
N LEU A 320 -12.81 10.66 -8.09
CA LEU A 320 -11.57 10.25 -7.42
C LEU A 320 -11.38 10.93 -6.05
N LEU A 321 -11.98 12.11 -5.83
CA LEU A 321 -11.99 12.77 -4.51
C LEU A 321 -12.87 12.03 -3.48
N LYS A 322 -13.84 11.23 -3.92
CA LYS A 322 -14.83 10.55 -3.07
C LYS A 322 -14.53 9.07 -2.85
N GLU A 323 -13.80 8.45 -3.77
CA GLU A 323 -13.57 6.99 -3.79
C GLU A 323 -12.49 6.51 -2.83
N GLU A 324 -11.70 7.42 -2.25
CA GLU A 324 -10.64 7.02 -1.34
C GLU A 324 -11.22 6.68 0.04
N SER A 325 -11.42 5.38 0.23
CA SER A 325 -11.60 4.76 1.54
C SER A 325 -10.37 5.06 2.38
N LEU A 326 -10.60 5.53 3.59
CA LEU A 326 -9.54 5.88 4.50
C LEU A 326 -9.76 5.14 5.79
N ASP A 327 -8.78 4.34 6.17
CA ASP A 327 -8.70 3.67 7.45
C ASP A 327 -8.14 4.63 8.52
N VAL A 328 -7.59 4.04 9.59
CA VAL A 328 -6.93 4.75 10.69
C VAL A 328 -5.41 4.89 10.49
N SER A 329 -4.87 4.38 9.39
CA SER A 329 -3.44 4.37 9.14
C SER A 329 -2.90 5.76 8.80
N VAL A 330 -1.71 6.08 9.30
CA VAL A 330 -1.03 7.36 9.02
C VAL A 330 -0.64 7.50 7.55
N ASP A 331 -0.36 6.38 6.90
CA ASP A 331 0.23 6.31 5.58
C ASP A 331 -0.83 6.41 4.47
N VAL A 332 -1.99 5.76 4.65
CA VAL A 332 -3.15 5.86 3.76
C VAL A 332 -3.64 7.31 3.64
N GLU A 333 -3.64 8.08 4.73
CA GLU A 333 -4.05 9.49 4.71
C GLU A 333 -3.16 10.37 3.81
N SER A 334 -1.86 10.05 3.69
CA SER A 334 -0.90 10.81 2.87
C SER A 334 -1.27 10.82 1.39
N TYR A 335 -1.82 9.71 0.88
CA TYR A 335 -2.30 9.60 -0.49
C TYR A 335 -3.44 10.60 -0.74
N ALA A 336 -4.45 10.61 0.13
CA ALA A 336 -5.60 11.50 0.00
C ALA A 336 -5.25 12.98 0.08
N PHE A 337 -4.36 13.33 1.02
CA PHE A 337 -3.82 14.69 1.09
C PHE A 337 -3.10 15.10 -0.17
N GLY A 338 -2.34 14.18 -0.76
CA GLY A 338 -1.59 14.41 -1.99
C GLY A 338 -2.46 14.88 -3.15
N PHE A 339 -3.44 14.08 -3.53
CA PHE A 339 -4.28 14.38 -4.68
C PHE A 339 -5.08 15.67 -4.50
N VAL A 340 -5.83 15.81 -3.39
CA VAL A 340 -6.69 16.98 -3.19
C VAL A 340 -5.88 18.27 -3.09
N SER A 341 -4.72 18.23 -2.43
CA SER A 341 -3.88 19.42 -2.27
C SER A 341 -3.20 19.81 -3.57
N GLY A 342 -2.71 18.85 -4.35
CA GLY A 342 -2.14 19.11 -5.67
C GLY A 342 -3.16 19.71 -6.64
N MET A 343 -4.40 19.21 -6.65
CA MET A 343 -5.51 19.81 -7.42
C MET A 343 -5.80 21.25 -7.00
N LEU A 344 -5.88 21.51 -5.69
CA LEU A 344 -6.13 22.85 -5.17
C LEU A 344 -4.97 23.80 -5.49
N LEU A 345 -3.73 23.32 -5.39
CA LEU A 345 -2.54 24.07 -5.78
C LEU A 345 -2.55 24.44 -7.27
N ASP A 346 -2.98 23.54 -8.16
CA ASP A 346 -3.15 23.89 -9.58
C ASP A 346 -4.18 25.02 -9.77
N ALA A 347 -5.24 25.02 -8.97
CA ALA A 347 -6.30 26.03 -9.05
C ALA A 347 -5.91 27.40 -8.46
N VAL A 348 -5.14 27.42 -7.36
CA VAL A 348 -4.87 28.67 -6.61
C VAL A 348 -3.43 29.16 -6.71
N LYS A 349 -2.46 28.29 -7.05
CA LYS A 349 -1.03 28.59 -7.13
C LYS A 349 -0.40 27.88 -8.35
N PRO A 350 -0.81 28.12 -9.60
CA PRO A 350 -0.46 27.28 -10.77
C PRO A 350 1.05 27.10 -11.07
N ALA A 351 1.93 27.92 -10.49
CA ALA A 351 3.38 27.79 -10.62
C ALA A 351 4.04 26.93 -9.51
N TRP A 352 3.26 26.34 -8.59
CA TRP A 352 3.74 25.68 -7.37
C TRP A 352 4.72 24.52 -7.60
N LYS A 353 4.60 23.82 -8.73
CA LYS A 353 5.44 22.65 -9.07
C LYS A 353 6.91 23.02 -9.24
N ASN A 354 7.18 24.26 -9.66
CA ASN A 354 8.54 24.73 -9.90
C ASN A 354 9.30 24.86 -8.57
N GLY A 355 10.25 23.96 -8.32
CA GLY A 355 11.05 23.96 -7.10
C GLY A 355 10.33 23.42 -5.87
N PHE A 356 9.19 22.71 -6.04
CA PHE A 356 8.41 22.13 -4.94
C PHE A 356 9.29 21.37 -3.94
N TYR A 357 10.08 20.40 -4.39
CA TYR A 357 10.95 19.60 -3.52
C TYR A 357 11.99 20.43 -2.74
N ALA A 358 12.44 21.56 -3.30
CA ALA A 358 13.40 22.43 -2.62
C ALA A 358 12.77 23.21 -1.44
N THR A 359 11.44 23.29 -1.37
CA THR A 359 10.76 23.94 -0.25
C THR A 359 10.81 23.12 1.04
N GLY A 360 10.94 21.78 0.91
CA GLY A 360 10.82 20.85 2.02
C GLY A 360 9.44 20.80 2.68
N LYS A 361 8.41 21.45 2.09
CA LYS A 361 7.03 21.48 2.58
C LYS A 361 6.22 20.32 2.01
N THR A 362 5.22 19.85 2.76
CA THR A 362 4.17 18.98 2.20
C THR A 362 3.29 19.78 1.22
N LEU A 363 2.50 19.09 0.39
CA LEU A 363 1.55 19.73 -0.51
C LEU A 363 0.50 20.56 0.25
N VAL A 364 0.03 20.05 1.40
CA VAL A 364 -0.93 20.74 2.26
C VAL A 364 -0.31 22.01 2.86
N GLU A 365 0.93 21.93 3.34
CA GLU A 365 1.63 23.10 3.89
C GLU A 365 1.86 24.18 2.84
N LEU A 366 2.28 23.78 1.63
CA LEU A 366 2.48 24.73 0.54
C LEU A 366 1.17 25.41 0.13
N LEU A 367 0.08 24.66 0.09
CA LEU A 367 -1.26 25.17 -0.21
C LEU A 367 -1.68 26.23 0.81
N LEU A 368 -1.50 25.94 2.10
CA LEU A 368 -2.03 26.73 3.22
C LEU A 368 -1.06 27.78 3.78
N ASP A 369 0.13 27.95 3.20
CA ASP A 369 1.19 28.83 3.72
C ASP A 369 0.76 30.29 3.91
N ASP A 370 -0.07 30.79 2.99
CA ASP A 370 -0.55 32.19 2.95
C ASP A 370 -2.03 32.33 3.40
N VAL A 371 -2.60 31.26 3.96
CA VAL A 371 -4.01 31.21 4.36
C VAL A 371 -4.11 31.52 5.85
N ALA A 372 -5.02 32.43 6.23
CA ALA A 372 -5.30 32.71 7.63
C ALA A 372 -6.21 31.61 8.22
N PRO A 373 -5.94 31.09 9.43
CA PRO A 373 -6.79 30.08 10.05
C PRO A 373 -8.15 30.66 10.40
N VAL A 374 -9.21 29.91 10.08
CA VAL A 374 -10.58 30.17 10.51
C VAL A 374 -10.96 29.07 11.48
N GLN A 375 -11.15 29.45 12.74
CA GLN A 375 -11.47 28.50 13.81
C GLN A 375 -12.77 27.75 13.49
N GLU A 376 -12.78 26.48 13.88
CA GLU A 376 -13.92 25.59 13.72
C GLU A 376 -13.97 24.61 14.89
N ASP A 377 -15.18 24.20 15.27
CA ASP A 377 -15.36 23.14 16.25
C ASP A 377 -15.31 21.78 15.57
N VAL A 378 -14.85 20.75 16.29
CA VAL A 378 -14.82 19.38 15.76
C VAL A 378 -16.23 18.97 15.35
N ASP A 379 -16.37 18.46 14.12
CA ASP A 379 -17.61 17.87 13.65
C ASP A 379 -17.84 16.51 14.34
N PRO A 380 -18.92 16.35 15.12
CA PRO A 380 -19.19 15.11 15.85
C PRO A 380 -19.45 13.91 14.92
N GLU A 381 -19.91 14.13 13.68
CA GLU A 381 -20.09 13.06 12.70
C GLU A 381 -18.72 12.54 12.23
N ILE A 382 -17.77 13.44 11.98
CA ILE A 382 -16.40 13.07 11.59
C ILE A 382 -15.70 12.34 12.74
N SER A 383 -15.74 12.87 13.96
CA SER A 383 -15.12 12.20 15.10
C SER A 383 -15.78 10.84 15.39
N GLY A 384 -17.10 10.74 15.29
CA GLY A 384 -17.83 9.49 15.48
C GLY A 384 -17.46 8.41 14.45
N LYS A 385 -17.23 8.80 13.19
CA LYS A 385 -16.71 7.89 12.14
C LYS A 385 -15.29 7.42 12.45
N VAL A 386 -14.43 8.30 12.95
CA VAL A 386 -13.07 7.94 13.36
C VAL A 386 -13.09 6.96 14.53
N ASP A 387 -13.93 7.18 15.54
CA ASP A 387 -14.07 6.26 16.67
C ASP A 387 -14.58 4.88 16.22
N ALA A 388 -15.52 4.83 15.29
CA ALA A 388 -16.01 3.59 14.72
C ALA A 388 -14.91 2.83 13.94
N LEU A 389 -14.16 3.53 13.09
CA LEU A 389 -13.03 2.96 12.34
C LEU A 389 -11.94 2.42 13.27
N ILE A 390 -11.62 3.14 14.35
CA ILE A 390 -10.66 2.69 15.36
C ILE A 390 -11.14 1.40 16.01
N LYS A 391 -12.41 1.34 16.42
CA LYS A 391 -12.97 0.14 17.03
C LYS A 391 -12.89 -1.06 16.07
N GLU A 392 -13.28 -0.86 14.82
CA GLU A 392 -13.20 -1.89 13.78
C GLU A 392 -11.76 -2.34 13.53
N SER A 393 -10.83 -1.40 13.36
CA SER A 393 -9.41 -1.73 13.14
C SER A 393 -8.77 -2.44 14.35
N ASP A 394 -9.20 -2.12 15.57
CA ASP A 394 -8.73 -2.77 16.79
C ASP A 394 -9.21 -4.23 16.91
N GLU A 395 -10.41 -4.56 16.40
CA GLU A 395 -10.91 -5.94 16.35
C GLU A 395 -9.99 -6.88 15.57
N TYR A 396 -9.27 -6.35 14.57
CA TYR A 396 -8.27 -7.09 13.78
C TYR A 396 -6.84 -6.96 14.32
N THR A 397 -6.46 -5.79 14.83
CA THR A 397 -5.06 -5.49 15.22
C THR A 397 -4.73 -5.98 16.62
N ALA A 398 -5.67 -5.85 17.58
CA ALA A 398 -5.43 -6.20 18.97
C ALA A 398 -5.11 -7.70 19.18
N PRO A 399 -5.74 -8.66 18.49
CA PRO A 399 -5.38 -10.07 18.60
C PRO A 399 -3.92 -10.36 18.25
N ASP A 400 -3.41 -9.79 17.15
CA ASP A 400 -2.03 -9.96 16.70
C ASP A 400 -1.03 -9.36 17.70
N ILE A 401 -1.29 -8.13 18.17
CA ILE A 401 -0.44 -7.47 19.17
C ILE A 401 -0.46 -8.22 20.49
N LYS A 402 -1.63 -8.71 20.92
CA LYS A 402 -1.76 -9.55 22.11
C LYS A 402 -0.97 -10.85 21.97
N GLN A 403 -1.02 -11.49 20.79
CA GLN A 403 -0.24 -12.71 20.54
C GLN A 403 1.26 -12.46 20.66
N LEU A 404 1.76 -11.32 20.19
CA LEU A 404 3.16 -10.95 20.37
C LEU A 404 3.51 -10.70 21.85
N ASP A 405 2.66 -9.98 22.58
CA ASP A 405 2.87 -9.71 24.02
C ASP A 405 2.86 -10.99 24.86
N ASP A 406 1.92 -11.90 24.59
CA ASP A 406 1.84 -13.20 25.24
C ASP A 406 3.08 -14.05 24.91
N ALA A 407 3.51 -14.06 23.64
CA ALA A 407 4.72 -14.75 23.22
C ALA A 407 5.96 -14.17 23.90
N GLU A 408 6.10 -12.86 24.01
CA GLU A 408 7.22 -12.20 24.70
C GLU A 408 7.28 -12.53 26.19
N ALA A 409 6.13 -12.63 26.85
CA ALA A 409 6.04 -13.00 28.26
C ALA A 409 6.37 -14.47 28.53
N ASP A 410 6.19 -15.36 27.54
CA ASP A 410 6.44 -16.80 27.66
C ASP A 410 7.77 -17.22 26.99
N PRO A 411 8.84 -17.48 27.77
CA PRO A 411 10.13 -17.92 27.22
C PRO A 411 10.08 -19.33 26.61
N SER A 412 8.99 -20.09 26.79
CA SER A 412 8.84 -21.39 26.13
C SER A 412 8.46 -21.28 24.65
N VAL A 413 7.97 -20.11 24.21
CA VAL A 413 7.67 -19.85 22.79
C VAL A 413 8.97 -19.54 22.04
N ALA A 414 9.40 -20.44 21.17
CA ALA A 414 10.58 -20.23 20.35
C ALA A 414 10.38 -19.13 19.30
N TYR A 415 11.45 -18.45 18.89
CA TYR A 415 11.44 -17.44 17.83
C TYR A 415 12.17 -17.93 16.57
N LEU A 416 11.63 -17.56 15.42
CA LEU A 416 12.35 -17.52 14.15
C LEU A 416 12.86 -16.09 13.94
N TYR A 417 14.18 -15.92 13.86
CA TYR A 417 14.83 -14.64 13.59
C TYR A 417 15.42 -14.63 12.19
N VAL A 418 15.00 -13.68 11.37
CA VAL A 418 15.49 -13.45 10.01
C VAL A 418 16.39 -12.21 10.05
N PRO A 419 17.73 -12.36 10.04
CA PRO A 419 18.64 -11.24 10.26
C PRO A 419 18.58 -10.17 9.18
N LYS A 420 18.19 -10.57 7.97
CA LYS A 420 18.01 -9.67 6.85
C LYS A 420 16.79 -10.12 6.07
N VAL A 421 15.74 -9.33 6.15
CA VAL A 421 14.54 -9.58 5.38
C VAL A 421 14.70 -8.98 3.97
N GLY A 422 14.29 -9.75 2.97
CA GLY A 422 14.18 -9.26 1.60
C GLY A 422 12.87 -8.51 1.45
N GLU A 423 12.00 -9.00 0.58
CA GLU A 423 10.65 -8.50 0.49
C GLU A 423 9.71 -9.23 1.47
N ILE A 424 8.83 -8.47 2.11
CA ILE A 424 7.79 -8.96 3.01
C ILE A 424 6.45 -8.32 2.68
N GLY A 425 5.39 -9.12 2.79
CA GLY A 425 4.02 -8.62 2.90
C GLY A 425 3.60 -8.52 4.36
N TYR A 426 2.74 -7.58 4.69
CA TYR A 426 2.11 -7.45 6.00
C TYR A 426 0.76 -6.73 5.84
N GLY A 427 -0.18 -7.00 6.74
CA GLY A 427 -1.49 -6.34 6.76
C GLY A 427 -1.43 -4.93 7.34
N GLY A 428 -0.54 -4.68 8.31
CA GLY A 428 -0.34 -3.37 8.90
C GLY A 428 1.01 -3.26 9.60
N SER A 429 1.52 -2.03 9.72
CA SER A 429 2.79 -1.71 10.40
C SER A 429 2.53 -0.72 11.54
N PHE A 430 2.92 -1.10 12.75
CA PHE A 430 2.57 -0.36 13.96
C PHE A 430 3.78 -0.03 14.82
N ALA A 431 3.96 1.24 15.15
CA ALA A 431 4.89 1.64 16.19
C ALA A 431 4.28 1.25 17.55
N TYR A 432 4.85 0.25 18.20
CA TYR A 432 4.34 -0.30 19.45
C TYR A 432 5.49 -0.57 20.43
N LYS A 433 5.45 0.10 21.58
CA LYS A 433 6.56 0.10 22.56
C LYS A 433 7.86 0.58 21.89
N ASP A 434 8.90 -0.24 21.87
CA ASP A 434 10.24 0.04 21.33
C ASP A 434 10.52 -0.70 20.00
N LYS A 435 9.48 -1.21 19.33
CA LYS A 435 9.57 -2.03 18.12
C LYS A 435 8.50 -1.64 17.10
N VAL A 436 8.63 -2.21 15.91
CA VAL A 436 7.60 -2.12 14.87
C VAL A 436 6.93 -3.48 14.73
N VAL A 437 5.63 -3.52 14.97
CA VAL A 437 4.81 -4.72 14.83
C VAL A 437 4.25 -4.79 13.42
N LEU A 438 4.38 -5.95 12.78
CA LEU A 438 3.77 -6.28 11.51
C LEU A 438 2.65 -7.29 11.74
N THR A 439 1.41 -6.91 11.43
CA THR A 439 0.26 -7.83 11.50
C THR A 439 0.17 -8.65 10.23
N THR A 440 -0.35 -9.88 10.33
CA THR A 440 -0.57 -10.77 9.16
C THR A 440 0.67 -10.84 8.23
N THR A 441 1.85 -11.16 8.77
CA THR A 441 3.10 -11.17 7.98
C THR A 441 3.09 -12.30 6.95
N ILE A 442 3.54 -11.99 5.74
CA ILE A 442 3.70 -12.90 4.63
C ILE A 442 5.16 -12.89 4.19
N LEU A 443 5.80 -14.04 4.30
CA LEU A 443 7.21 -14.22 3.97
C LEU A 443 7.43 -15.61 3.38
N VAL A 444 8.18 -15.68 2.28
CA VAL A 444 8.64 -16.94 1.69
C VAL A 444 10.16 -16.97 1.71
N LEU A 445 10.72 -17.92 2.45
CA LEU A 445 12.14 -18.21 2.48
C LEU A 445 12.41 -19.43 1.60
N SER A 446 13.02 -19.21 0.44
CA SER A 446 13.33 -20.26 -0.53
C SER A 446 14.81 -20.26 -0.91
N GLY A 447 15.40 -21.45 -1.06
CA GLY A 447 16.82 -21.63 -1.37
C GLY A 447 17.29 -23.07 -1.21
N GLU A 448 18.60 -23.31 -1.31
CA GLU A 448 19.15 -24.66 -1.20
C GLU A 448 18.95 -25.26 0.20
N GLY A 449 17.96 -26.15 0.33
CA GLY A 449 17.54 -26.73 1.60
C GLY A 449 16.70 -25.78 2.47
N GLN A 450 16.07 -24.77 1.85
CA GLN A 450 15.12 -23.86 2.50
C GLN A 450 13.83 -23.80 1.67
N ASN A 451 12.70 -24.02 2.33
CA ASN A 451 11.36 -23.81 1.82
C ASN A 451 10.45 -23.61 3.03
N LEU A 452 10.43 -22.40 3.58
CA LEU A 452 9.59 -22.02 4.71
C LEU A 452 8.66 -20.89 4.28
N GLN A 453 7.39 -21.04 4.61
CA GLN A 453 6.35 -20.07 4.34
C GLN A 453 5.77 -19.57 5.66
N VAL A 454 5.61 -18.26 5.74
CA VAL A 454 4.86 -17.54 6.77
C VAL A 454 3.69 -16.90 6.05
N LEU A 455 2.48 -17.25 6.46
CA LEU A 455 1.24 -16.78 5.88
C LEU A 455 0.33 -16.35 7.04
N GLY A 456 0.43 -15.08 7.41
CA GLY A 456 -0.48 -14.44 8.35
C GLY A 456 -0.06 -14.48 9.82
N ALA A 457 1.19 -14.80 10.14
CA ALA A 457 1.67 -14.71 11.52
C ALA A 457 2.02 -13.26 11.87
N PRO A 458 1.70 -12.76 13.08
CA PRO A 458 2.24 -11.48 13.52
C PRO A 458 3.75 -11.59 13.76
N ALA A 459 4.46 -10.53 13.43
CA ALA A 459 5.91 -10.43 13.58
C ALA A 459 6.30 -9.04 14.09
N PHE A 460 7.57 -8.86 14.43
CA PHE A 460 8.09 -7.55 14.75
C PHE A 460 9.51 -7.37 14.24
N THR A 461 9.88 -6.12 14.00
CA THR A 461 11.23 -5.72 13.62
C THR A 461 11.82 -4.80 14.69
N ASP A 462 13.14 -4.80 14.77
CA ASP A 462 13.86 -3.79 15.54
C ASP A 462 13.75 -2.42 14.85
N ALA A 463 14.21 -1.36 15.52
CA ALA A 463 14.10 0.01 15.02
C ALA A 463 14.79 0.24 13.65
N ASP A 464 15.73 -0.62 13.24
CA ASP A 464 16.38 -0.54 11.93
C ASP A 464 15.56 -1.15 10.78
N LYS A 465 14.51 -1.91 11.10
CA LYS A 465 13.64 -2.64 10.15
C LYS A 465 14.39 -3.57 9.19
N GLU A 466 15.65 -3.93 9.49
CA GLU A 466 16.43 -4.83 8.64
C GLU A 466 16.18 -6.29 9.01
N SER A 467 15.87 -6.54 10.28
CA SER A 467 15.58 -7.85 10.84
C SER A 467 14.09 -8.10 11.01
N LEU A 468 13.69 -9.37 11.05
CA LEU A 468 12.32 -9.78 11.35
C LEU A 468 12.32 -10.91 12.38
N THR A 469 11.55 -10.76 13.44
CA THR A 469 11.32 -11.78 14.47
C THR A 469 9.89 -12.28 14.40
N ILE A 470 9.73 -13.59 14.27
CA ILE A 470 8.43 -14.26 14.17
C ILE A 470 8.30 -15.29 15.30
N PRO A 471 7.38 -15.07 16.26
CA PRO A 471 7.08 -16.07 17.27
C PRO A 471 6.47 -17.34 16.69
N LEU A 472 6.97 -18.51 17.08
CA LEU A 472 6.45 -19.81 16.67
C LEU A 472 5.23 -20.23 17.51
N VAL A 473 4.26 -19.33 17.67
CA VAL A 473 3.04 -19.57 18.46
C VAL A 473 2.16 -20.62 17.77
N GLY A 474 1.81 -21.68 18.51
CA GLY A 474 0.95 -22.74 18.00
C GLY A 474 1.58 -23.64 16.94
N ALA A 475 2.84 -23.40 16.56
CA ALA A 475 3.56 -24.22 15.59
C ALA A 475 4.37 -25.31 16.31
N GLN A 476 4.33 -26.53 15.79
CA GLN A 476 5.27 -27.57 16.19
C GLN A 476 6.58 -27.37 15.44
N HIS A 477 7.71 -27.53 16.11
CA HIS A 477 9.01 -27.44 15.47
C HIS A 477 9.98 -28.51 15.94
N SER A 478 10.92 -28.84 15.05
CA SER A 478 12.05 -29.71 15.34
C SER A 478 13.32 -29.16 14.69
N TYR A 479 14.47 -29.42 15.29
CA TYR A 479 15.75 -28.94 14.82
C TYR A 479 16.76 -30.08 14.78
N ALA A 480 17.30 -30.36 13.59
CA ALA A 480 18.31 -31.38 13.36
C ALA A 480 19.24 -30.95 12.22
N ASP A 481 20.54 -31.24 12.36
CA ASP A 481 21.56 -31.04 11.32
C ASP A 481 21.58 -29.62 10.70
N GLY A 482 21.30 -28.59 11.52
CA GLY A 482 21.28 -27.19 11.06
C GLY A 482 20.02 -26.77 10.30
N VAL A 483 18.97 -27.60 10.33
CA VAL A 483 17.68 -27.34 9.68
C VAL A 483 16.58 -27.30 10.73
N LEU A 484 15.85 -26.18 10.75
CA LEU A 484 14.59 -26.04 11.47
C LEU A 484 13.46 -26.54 10.57
N THR A 485 12.64 -27.45 11.07
CA THR A 485 11.37 -27.83 10.46
C THR A 485 10.24 -27.31 11.32
N VAL A 486 9.32 -26.55 10.72
CA VAL A 486 8.14 -25.98 11.38
C VAL A 486 6.88 -26.55 10.73
N THR A 487 5.89 -26.89 11.54
CA THR A 487 4.58 -27.36 11.09
C THR A 487 3.51 -26.65 11.91
N GLY A 488 2.75 -25.79 11.24
CA GLY A 488 1.64 -25.04 11.80
C GLY A 488 0.76 -24.48 10.70
N ASP A 489 -0.33 -23.82 11.10
CA ASP A 489 -1.33 -23.29 10.16
C ASP A 489 -0.82 -22.05 9.41
N VAL A 490 -0.08 -21.18 10.11
CA VAL A 490 0.44 -19.89 9.59
C VAL A 490 1.94 -19.88 9.32
N ILE A 491 2.69 -20.87 9.83
CA ILE A 491 4.12 -21.03 9.56
C ILE A 491 4.41 -22.50 9.30
N THR A 492 4.94 -22.82 8.13
CA THR A 492 5.19 -24.21 7.73
C THR A 492 6.39 -24.32 6.80
N GLY A 493 7.11 -25.43 6.91
CA GLY A 493 8.22 -25.77 6.02
C GLY A 493 9.56 -25.91 6.74
N THR A 494 10.64 -25.67 6.01
CA THR A 494 12.01 -25.92 6.49
C THR A 494 12.94 -24.77 6.17
N VAL A 495 13.86 -24.45 7.07
CA VAL A 495 14.86 -23.39 6.85
C VAL A 495 16.18 -23.77 7.50
N ARG A 496 17.30 -23.38 6.89
CA ARG A 496 18.62 -23.50 7.50
C ARG A 496 18.75 -22.43 8.58
N ALA A 497 19.09 -22.85 9.79
CA ALA A 497 19.18 -21.93 10.92
C ALA A 497 20.27 -22.34 11.91
N ASP A 498 20.82 -21.36 12.61
CA ASP A 498 21.56 -21.58 13.86
C ASP A 498 20.60 -21.52 15.05
N ARG A 499 20.71 -22.51 15.93
CA ARG A 499 19.97 -22.52 17.19
C ARG A 499 20.76 -21.80 18.27
N THR A 500 20.17 -20.79 18.87
CA THR A 500 20.72 -20.00 19.97
C THR A 500 19.68 -19.90 21.11
N THR A 501 20.07 -19.28 22.21
CA THR A 501 19.21 -19.02 23.37
C THR A 501 19.38 -17.58 23.81
N GLU A 502 18.26 -16.86 23.91
CA GLU A 502 18.22 -15.46 24.31
C GLU A 502 17.22 -15.32 25.45
N ASN A 503 17.67 -14.82 26.61
CA ASN A 503 16.82 -14.65 27.80
C ASN A 503 16.03 -15.91 28.21
N GLY A 504 16.63 -17.10 28.00
CA GLY A 504 16.00 -18.38 28.30
C GLY A 504 15.03 -18.89 27.23
N ARG A 505 14.84 -18.13 26.14
CA ARG A 505 14.05 -18.49 24.97
C ARG A 505 14.92 -19.12 23.89
N GLU A 506 14.40 -20.13 23.22
CA GLU A 506 15.01 -20.68 22.01
C GLU A 506 14.82 -19.74 20.82
N VAL A 507 15.91 -19.43 20.10
CA VAL A 507 15.88 -18.57 18.91
C VAL A 507 16.58 -19.29 17.75
N PHE A 508 15.92 -19.34 16.60
CA PHE A 508 16.44 -19.92 15.36
C PHE A 508 16.78 -18.81 14.38
N VAL A 509 18.07 -18.58 14.18
CA VAL A 509 18.62 -17.52 13.32
C VAL A 509 18.79 -18.05 11.90
N VAL A 510 18.02 -17.54 10.95
CA VAL A 510 18.06 -17.93 9.53
C VAL A 510 19.42 -17.59 8.90
N LYS A 511 19.90 -18.49 8.01
CA LYS A 511 21.17 -18.36 7.28
C LYS A 511 21.03 -17.88 5.85
#